data_AF-A0A1J5BT97-F1
#
_entry.id   AF-A0A1J5BT97-F1
#
_cell.length_a   1.000
_cell.length_b   1.000
_cell.length_c   1.000
_cell.angle_alpha   90.00
_cell.angle_beta   90.00
_cell.angle_gamma   90.00
#
_symmetry.space_group_name_H-M   'P 1'
#
loop_
_entity.id
_entity.type
_entity.pdbx_description
1 polymer ?
#
loop_
_entity_poly.entity_id
_entity_poly.type
_entity_poly.pdbx_seq_one_letter_code
_entity_poly.pdbx_strand_id
1 'polypeptide(L)' 'MNKYKEDKDHNLVLPDGTIIPEKERTRCEVYSRVVEYLRPVSQYNAGKKSEFKDRKNFKVKEETKEGRKK' A
#
# COMPACT_ATOMS: atom_id res chain seq x y z
N MET A 1 4.66 -5.73 7.11
CA MET A 1 3.31 -6.26 7.41
C MET A 1 2.44 -5.11 7.91
N ASN A 2 1.22 -4.98 7.37
CA ASN A 2 0.26 -4.00 7.87
C ASN A 2 -0.11 -4.33 9.33
N LYS A 3 0.00 -3.34 10.21
CA LYS A 3 -0.14 -3.50 11.67
C LYS A 3 -1.59 -3.36 12.17
N TYR A 4 -2.56 -3.16 11.28
CA TYR A 4 -3.95 -2.90 11.64
C TYR A 4 -4.87 -4.03 11.18
N LYS A 5 -6.02 -4.18 11.85
CA LYS A 5 -7.08 -5.14 11.49
C LYS A 5 -8.40 -4.39 11.27
N GLU A 6 -9.31 -4.95 10.49
CA GLU A 6 -10.68 -4.45 10.34
C GLU A 6 -11.66 -5.45 10.97
N ASP A 7 -12.58 -4.96 11.79
CA ASP A 7 -13.63 -5.77 12.43
C ASP A 7 -14.80 -6.05 11.48
N LYS A 8 -15.79 -6.85 11.92
CA LYS A 8 -17.01 -7.18 11.15
C LYS A 8 -17.81 -5.94 10.76
N ASP A 9 -17.75 -4.88 11.56
CA ASP A 9 -18.41 -3.60 11.33
C ASP A 9 -17.49 -2.58 10.61
N HIS A 10 -16.44 -3.04 9.93
CA HIS A 10 -15.50 -2.21 9.15
C HIS A 10 -14.73 -1.13 9.94
N ASN A 11 -14.71 -1.25 11.27
CA ASN A 11 -13.90 -0.40 12.15
C ASN A 11 -12.41 -0.77 12.08
N LEU A 12 -11.52 0.23 12.15
CA LEU A 12 -10.07 -0.02 12.22
C LEU A 12 -9.64 -0.29 13.65
N VAL A 13 -9.00 -1.44 13.86
CA VAL A 13 -8.36 -1.83 15.12
C VAL A 13 -6.85 -1.65 15.00
N LEU A 14 -6.31 -0.73 15.80
CA LEU A 14 -4.88 -0.46 15.88
C LEU A 14 -4.18 -1.43 16.86
N PRO A 15 -2.84 -1.60 16.78
CA PRO A 15 -2.09 -2.49 17.68
C PRO A 15 -2.23 -2.18 19.17
N ASP A 16 -2.44 -0.92 19.51
CA ASP A 16 -2.60 -0.37 20.85
C ASP A 16 -4.02 -0.57 21.42
N GLY A 17 -4.93 -1.17 20.65
CA GLY A 17 -6.31 -1.45 21.06
C GLY A 17 -7.29 -0.32 20.80
N THR A 18 -6.84 0.81 20.26
CA THR A 18 -7.72 1.91 19.83
C THR A 18 -8.57 1.47 18.63
N ILE A 19 -9.88 1.71 18.71
CA ILE A 19 -10.86 1.40 17.66
C ILE A 19 -11.29 2.71 17.00
N ILE A 20 -11.12 2.81 15.68
CA ILE A 20 -11.57 3.96 14.88
C ILE A 20 -12.81 3.54 14.08
N PRO A 21 -13.99 4.12 14.36
CA PRO A 21 -15.23 3.80 13.66
C PRO A 21 -15.19 4.09 12.16
N GLU A 22 -15.87 3.30 11.32
CA GLU A 22 -15.94 3.55 9.86
C GLU A 22 -16.46 4.95 9.53
N LYS A 23 -17.51 5.39 10.21
CA LYS A 23 -18.16 6.70 10.03
C LYS A 23 -17.24 7.90 10.23
N GLU A 24 -16.17 7.75 11.00
CA GLU A 24 -15.20 8.82 11.31
C GLU A 24 -14.01 8.78 10.35
N ARG A 25 -13.92 7.77 9.49
CA ARG A 25 -12.84 7.62 8.51
C ARG A 25 -13.17 8.35 7.22
N THR A 26 -12.19 9.07 6.70
CA THR A 26 -12.23 9.56 5.32
C THR A 26 -11.57 8.54 4.39
N ARG A 27 -12.24 8.22 3.28
CA ARG A 27 -11.66 7.35 2.25
C ARG A 27 -10.42 8.03 1.65
N CYS A 28 -9.27 7.37 1.73
CA CYS A 28 -8.05 7.85 1.10
C CYS A 28 -8.04 7.47 -0.39
N GLU A 29 -7.82 8.46 -1.26
CA GLU A 29 -7.58 8.19 -2.67
C GLU A 29 -6.12 7.80 -2.91
N VAL A 30 -5.93 6.64 -3.52
CA VAL A 30 -4.60 6.12 -3.86
C VAL A 30 -4.27 6.50 -5.29
N TYR A 31 -3.14 7.17 -5.48
CA TYR A 31 -2.60 7.51 -6.79
C TYR A 31 -1.39 6.65 -7.12
N SER A 32 -1.23 6.33 -8.40
CA SER A 32 -0.08 5.58 -8.90
C SER A 32 0.36 6.11 -10.27
N ARG A 33 1.67 6.06 -10.53
CA ARG A 33 2.25 6.50 -11.80
C ARG A 33 2.04 5.41 -12.86
N VAL A 34 1.34 5.76 -13.94
CA VAL A 34 1.02 4.83 -15.03
C VAL A 34 2.13 4.83 -16.08
N VAL A 35 2.19 5.90 -16.87
CA VAL A 35 3.22 6.25 -17.84
C VAL A 35 3.38 7.76 -17.68
N GLU A 36 4.38 8.16 -16.90
CA GLU A 36 4.73 9.57 -16.62
C GLU A 36 3.83 10.33 -15.62
N TYR A 37 2.49 10.31 -15.76
CA TYR A 37 1.58 11.04 -14.87
C TYR A 37 0.95 10.18 -13.74
N LEU A 38 0.46 10.85 -12.69
CA LEU A 38 -0.28 10.24 -11.58
C LEU A 38 -1.76 10.14 -11.92
N ARG A 39 -2.34 8.95 -11.72
CA ARG A 39 -3.77 8.69 -11.91
C ARG A 39 -4.35 8.01 -10.67
N PRO A 40 -5.60 8.35 -10.25
CA PRO A 40 -6.28 7.61 -9.19
C PRO A 40 -6.43 6.14 -9.58
N VAL A 41 -6.04 5.25 -8.68
CA VAL A 41 -6.16 3.79 -8.88
C VAL A 41 -7.64 3.37 -8.97
N SER A 42 -8.54 4.13 -8.33
CA SER A 42 -10.00 3.97 -8.43
C SER A 42 -10.50 4.05 -9.88
N GLN A 43 -9.81 4.79 -10.76
CA GLN A 43 -10.20 5.00 -12.15
C GLN A 43 -9.58 4.01 -13.14
N TYR A 44 -8.92 2.95 -12.67
CA TYR A 44 -8.30 1.97 -13.57
C TYR A 44 -9.34 1.07 -14.23
N ASN A 45 -9.26 0.93 -15.55
CA ASN A 45 -10.05 -0.06 -16.29
C ASN A 45 -9.52 -1.49 -16.04
N ALA A 46 -10.22 -2.50 -16.54
CA ALA A 46 -9.85 -3.90 -16.33
C ALA A 46 -8.45 -4.25 -16.85
N GLY A 47 -8.10 -3.78 -18.06
CA GLY A 47 -6.78 -4.01 -18.65
C GLY A 47 -5.65 -3.41 -17.82
N LYS A 48 -5.83 -2.18 -17.32
CA LYS A 48 -4.82 -1.51 -16.48
C LYS A 48 -4.67 -2.18 -15.12
N LYS A 49 -5.76 -2.70 -14.54
CA LYS A 49 -5.70 -3.51 -13.31
C LYS A 49 -4.91 -4.80 -13.52
N SER A 50 -5.03 -5.44 -14.68
CA SER A 50 -4.23 -6.63 -15.03
C SER A 50 -2.75 -6.26 -15.17
N GLU A 51 -2.42 -5.27 -16.01
CA GLU A 51 -1.03 -4.84 -16.21
C GLU A 51 -0.36 -4.38 -14.90
N PHE A 52 -1.09 -3.70 -14.01
CA PHE A 52 -0.54 -3.26 -12.74
C PHE A 52 -0.14 -4.43 -11.82
N LYS A 53 -0.89 -5.55 -11.87
CA LYS A 53 -0.56 -6.78 -11.12
C LYS A 53 0.70 -7.46 -11.66
N ASP A 54 0.97 -7.31 -12.96
CA ASP A 54 2.13 -7.91 -13.63
C ASP A 54 3.43 -7.10 -13.42
N ARG A 55 3.34 -5.88 -12.87
CA ARG A 55 4.50 -5.04 -12.57
C ARG A 55 5.41 -5.69 -11.53
N LYS A 56 6.71 -5.63 -11.78
CA LYS A 56 7.75 -6.14 -10.87
C LYS A 56 8.54 -4.99 -10.27
N ASN A 57 8.67 -4.98 -8.95
CA ASN A 57 9.55 -4.04 -8.26
C ASN A 57 10.99 -4.51 -8.41
N PHE A 58 11.88 -3.58 -8.72
CA PHE A 58 13.31 -3.84 -8.65
C PHE A 58 13.70 -4.05 -7.18
N LYS A 59 14.33 -5.19 -6.87
CA LYS A 59 14.90 -5.46 -5.55
C LYS A 59 16.39 -5.11 -5.61
N VAL A 60 16.80 -4.11 -4.86
CA VAL A 60 18.23 -3.84 -4.64
C VAL A 60 18.79 -5.04 -3.88
N LYS A 61 19.93 -5.59 -4.32
CA LYS A 61 20.62 -6.63 -3.56
C LYS A 61 21.05 -6.01 -2.23
N GLU A 62 20.66 -6.60 -1.11
CA GLU A 62 21.23 -6.21 0.17
C GLU A 62 22.72 -6.55 0.12
N GLU A 63 23.58 -5.52 0.14
CA GLU A 63 25.00 -5.75 0.37
C GLU A 63 25.11 -6.28 1.81
N THR A 64 25.49 -7.55 1.95
CA THR A 64 25.90 -8.10 3.24
C THR A 64 27.02 -7.20 3.77
N LYS A 65 26.74 -6.43 4.83
CA LYS A 65 27.72 -5.58 5.49
C LYS A 65 28.70 -6.43 6.30
N GLU A 66 29.48 -7.25 5.63
CA GLU A 66 30.66 -7.90 6.21
C GLU A 66 31.88 -7.19 5.64
N GLY A 67 32.36 -6.17 6.36
CA GLY A 67 33.72 -5.66 6.14
C GLY A 67 33.89 -4.22 5.65
N ARG A 68 32.93 -3.30 5.78
CA ARG A 68 33.30 -1.86 5.73
C ARG A 68 33.94 -1.44 7.06
N LYS A 69 35.15 -1.94 7.32
CA LYS A 69 36.04 -1.35 8.32
C LYS A 69 36.39 0.06 7.81
N LYS A 70 36.02 1.07 8.59
CA LYS A 70 36.53 2.43 8.45
C LYS A 70 37.85 2.53 9.20
#